data_AF-A0A7W0L134-F1
#
_entry.id   AF-A0A7W0L134-F1
#
_cell.length_a   1.000
_cell.length_b   1.000
_cell.length_c   1.000
_cell.angle_alpha   90.00
_cell.angle_beta   90.00
_cell.angle_gamma   90.00
#
_symmetry.space_group_name_H-M   'P 1'
#
loop_
_entity.id
_entity.type
_entity.pdbx_description
1 polymer ?
#
loop_
_entity_poly.entity_id
_entity_poly.type
_entity_poly.pdbx_seq_one_letter_code
_entity_poly.pdbx_strand_id
1 'polypeptide(L)'
;EIKIDKSFILGMTEDDNDEVIVRSTIDLARNLGLRVVAEGVETRAVWDSLQSLGCDQAQGYFLGRPMPGHELPEWFENFGQPAHLFDPAVRLPDSELLDPDAA
;
A
#
# COMPACT_ATOMS: atom_id res chain seq x y z
N GLU A 1 -4.00 11.91 -13.88
CA GLU A 1 -3.20 11.16 -12.90
C GLU A 1 -1.92 10.67 -13.56
N ILE A 2 -0.85 10.49 -12.80
CA ILE A 2 0.45 9.96 -13.26
C ILE A 2 0.71 8.65 -12.52
N LYS A 3 1.25 7.66 -13.24
CA LYS A 3 1.64 6.38 -12.65
C LYS A 3 3.16 6.29 -12.62
N ILE A 4 3.71 5.89 -11.49
CA ILE A 4 5.14 5.61 -11.34
C ILE A 4 5.31 4.10 -11.40
N ASP A 5 6.10 3.64 -12.38
CA ASP A 5 6.29 2.23 -12.65
C ASP A 5 7.01 1.49 -11.51
N LYS A 6 6.69 0.21 -11.38
CA LYS A 6 7.25 -0.72 -10.40
C LYS A 6 8.77 -0.73 -10.34
N SER A 7 9.47 -0.57 -11.47
CA SER A 7 10.93 -0.58 -11.51
C SER A 7 11.54 0.46 -10.56
N PHE A 8 11.02 1.69 -10.56
CA PHE A 8 11.48 2.76 -9.66
C PHE A 8 10.97 2.57 -8.22
N ILE A 9 9.73 2.10 -8.06
CA ILE A 9 9.11 1.90 -6.74
C ILE A 9 9.81 0.80 -5.94
N LEU A 10 10.31 -0.26 -6.58
CA LEU A 10 11.07 -1.29 -5.89
C LEU A 10 12.46 -0.82 -5.48
N GLY A 11 13.12 0.00 -6.31
CA GLY A 11 14.48 0.47 -6.05
C GLY A 11 14.58 1.66 -5.10
N MET A 12 13.50 2.43 -4.90
CA MET A 12 13.55 3.71 -4.17
C MET A 12 13.99 3.65 -2.70
N THR A 13 14.03 2.47 -2.07
CA THR A 13 14.55 2.32 -0.69
C THR A 13 16.00 1.88 -0.64
N GLU A 14 16.60 1.53 -1.78
CA GLU A 14 17.95 0.98 -1.91
C GLU A 14 18.85 1.76 -2.87
N ASP A 15 18.26 2.50 -3.83
CA ASP A 15 18.95 3.35 -4.81
C ASP A 15 18.45 4.81 -4.71
N ASP A 16 19.36 5.71 -4.31
CA ASP A 16 19.10 7.15 -4.20
C ASP A 16 18.59 7.77 -5.52
N ASN A 17 19.00 7.24 -6.68
CA ASN A 17 18.52 7.76 -7.98
C ASN A 17 17.05 7.46 -8.19
N ASP A 18 16.62 6.24 -7.86
CA ASP A 18 15.21 5.85 -7.96
C ASP A 18 14.37 6.66 -6.97
N GLU A 19 14.86 6.88 -5.75
CA GLU A 19 14.20 7.76 -4.78
C GLU A 19 14.04 9.20 -5.32
N VAL A 20 15.09 9.76 -5.93
CA VAL A 20 15.05 11.09 -6.56
C VAL A 20 14.03 11.14 -7.69
N ILE A 21 13.96 10.10 -8.53
CA ILE A 21 12.99 10.03 -9.63
C ILE A 21 11.56 9.98 -9.08
N VAL A 22 11.29 9.15 -8.08
CA VAL A 22 9.98 9.02 -7.44
C VAL A 22 9.56 10.36 -6.83
N ARG A 23 10.40 10.97 -5.99
CA ARG A 23 10.13 12.28 -5.37
C ARG A 23 9.89 13.37 -6.40
N SER A 24 10.75 13.48 -7.41
CA SER A 24 10.63 14.51 -8.45
C SER A 24 9.34 14.36 -9.26
N THR A 25 8.92 13.11 -9.52
CA THR A 25 7.67 12.81 -10.20
C THR A 25 6.46 13.19 -9.35
N ILE A 26 6.51 12.92 -8.04
CA ILE A 26 5.46 13.34 -7.10
C ILE A 26 5.33 14.86 -7.07
N ASP A 27 6.45 15.58 -6.93
CA ASP A 27 6.44 17.05 -6.88
C ASP A 27 5.96 17.66 -8.20
N LEU A 28 6.38 17.11 -9.34
CA LEU A 28 5.90 17.54 -10.65
C LEU A 28 4.39 17.33 -10.78
N ALA A 29 3.88 16.15 -10.44
CA ALA A 29 2.45 15.85 -10.50
C ALA A 29 1.64 16.80 -9.62
N ARG A 30 2.09 17.04 -8.39
CA ARG A 30 1.49 17.99 -7.44
C ARG A 30 1.40 19.39 -8.04
N ASN A 31 2.48 19.89 -8.64
CA ASN A 31 2.53 21.20 -9.28
C ASN A 31 1.59 21.32 -10.50
N LEU A 32 1.33 20.21 -11.18
CA LEU A 32 0.39 20.12 -12.30
C LEU A 32 -1.07 19.87 -11.86
N GLY A 33 -1.33 19.73 -10.55
CA GLY A 33 -2.65 19.37 -10.04
C GLY A 33 -3.09 17.95 -10.40
N LEU A 34 -2.13 17.04 -10.61
CA LEU A 34 -2.36 15.64 -10.95
C LEU A 34 -2.10 14.75 -9.73
N ARG A 35 -2.97 13.74 -9.54
CA ARG A 35 -2.74 12.67 -8.57
C ARG A 35 -1.68 11.68 -9.07
N VAL A 36 -0.94 11.07 -8.15
CA VAL A 36 0.07 10.03 -8.41
C VAL A 36 -0.43 8.67 -7.93
N VAL A 37 -0.16 7.64 -8.73
CA VAL A 37 -0.31 6.23 -8.37
C VAL A 37 1.05 5.56 -8.43
N ALA A 38 1.56 5.08 -7.30
CA ALA A 38 2.76 4.24 -7.26
C ALA A 38 2.39 2.77 -7.52
N GLU A 39 3.02 2.15 -8.52
CA GLU A 39 2.79 0.74 -8.84
C GLU A 39 3.90 -0.15 -8.28
N GLY A 40 3.56 -1.37 -7.86
CA GLY A 40 4.54 -2.34 -7.38
C GLY A 40 4.99 -2.14 -5.93
N VAL A 41 4.12 -1.60 -5.06
CA VAL A 41 4.40 -1.51 -3.61
C VAL A 41 4.35 -2.91 -2.98
N GLU A 42 5.51 -3.47 -2.66
CA GLU A 42 5.64 -4.85 -2.17
C GLU A 42 6.10 -4.96 -0.71
N THR A 43 6.60 -3.86 -0.13
CA THR A 43 7.10 -3.86 1.25
C THR A 43 6.52 -2.71 2.06
N ARG A 44 6.53 -2.89 3.39
CA ARG A 44 6.16 -1.83 4.34
C ARG A 44 7.09 -0.61 4.23
N ALA A 45 8.38 -0.83 3.99
CA ALA A 45 9.35 0.25 3.84
C ALA A 45 9.02 1.16 2.64
N VAL A 46 8.70 0.58 1.49
CA VAL A 46 8.27 1.34 0.30
C VAL A 46 6.96 2.09 0.57
N TRP A 47 5.99 1.44 1.24
CA TRP A 47 4.73 2.07 1.64
C TRP A 47 4.94 3.31 2.53
N ASP A 48 5.72 3.17 3.59
CA ASP A 48 6.00 4.26 4.54
C ASP A 48 6.77 5.40 3.85
N SER A 49 7.73 5.09 2.99
CA SER A 49 8.45 6.08 2.18
C SER A 49 7.51 6.85 1.26
N LEU A 50 6.64 6.17 0.51
CA LEU A 50 5.66 6.83 -0.39
C LEU A 50 4.66 7.70 0.38
N GLN A 51 4.24 7.27 1.57
CA GLN A 51 3.40 8.08 2.45
C GLN A 51 4.14 9.36 2.88
N SER A 52 5.42 9.26 3.26
CA SER A 52 6.23 10.41 3.67
C SER A 52 6.47 11.43 2.54
N LEU A 53 6.58 10.95 1.30
CA LEU A 53 6.72 11.78 0.10
C LEU A 53 5.39 12.43 -0.34
N GLY A 54 4.27 12.01 0.26
CA GLY A 54 2.94 12.51 -0.06
C GLY A 54 2.41 12.01 -1.40
N CYS A 55 2.65 10.73 -1.72
CA CYS A 55 2.02 10.05 -2.86
C CYS A 55 0.53 9.81 -2.58
N ASP A 56 -0.35 10.01 -3.57
CA ASP A 56 -1.80 9.97 -3.36
C ASP A 56 -2.37 8.54 -3.26
N GLN A 57 -1.85 7.63 -4.09
CA GLN A 57 -2.38 6.29 -4.27
C GLN A 57 -1.24 5.29 -4.50
N ALA A 58 -1.47 4.04 -4.11
CA ALA A 58 -0.51 2.96 -4.28
C ALA A 58 -1.20 1.65 -4.66
N GLN A 59 -0.52 0.84 -5.47
CA GLN A 59 -0.92 -0.49 -5.89
C GLN A 59 0.27 -1.43 -5.75
N GLY A 60 0.06 -2.61 -5.17
CA GLY A 60 1.08 -3.65 -5.13
C GLY A 60 0.74 -4.77 -4.17
N TYR A 61 1.59 -5.80 -4.15
CA TYR A 61 1.33 -7.02 -3.37
C TYR A 61 1.33 -6.80 -1.87
N PHE A 62 1.93 -5.71 -1.37
CA PHE A 62 1.82 -5.33 0.04
C PHE A 62 0.37 -4.99 0.42
N LEU A 63 -0.39 -4.40 -0.50
CA LEU A 63 -1.80 -4.11 -0.30
C LEU A 63 -2.65 -5.35 -0.58
N GLY A 64 -2.51 -5.92 -1.77
CA GLY A 64 -3.29 -7.07 -2.20
C GLY A 64 -2.76 -7.64 -3.49
N ARG A 65 -2.81 -8.96 -3.62
CA ARG A 65 -2.50 -9.65 -4.88
C ARG A 65 -3.70 -9.59 -5.82
N PRO A 66 -3.50 -9.65 -7.15
CA PRO A 66 -4.58 -9.90 -8.08
C PRO A 66 -5.36 -11.14 -7.65
N MET A 67 -6.68 -11.00 -7.56
CA MET A 67 -7.59 -12.06 -7.12
C MET A 67 -8.81 -12.10 -8.04
N PRO A 68 -9.49 -13.26 -8.15
CA PRO A 68 -10.82 -13.34 -8.74
C PRO A 68 -11.78 -12.34 -8.11
N GLY A 69 -12.66 -11.72 -8.92
CA GLY A 69 -13.57 -10.68 -8.42
C GLY A 69 -14.53 -11.13 -7.31
N HIS A 70 -14.79 -12.43 -7.18
CA HIS A 70 -15.64 -12.97 -6.11
C HIS A 70 -14.93 -13.04 -4.75
N GLU A 71 -13.60 -12.96 -4.71
CA GLU A 71 -12.79 -12.93 -3.48
C GLU A 71 -12.63 -11.49 -2.95
N LEU A 72 -12.90 -10.48 -3.77
CA LEU A 72 -12.71 -9.07 -3.41
C LEU A 72 -13.54 -8.61 -2.19
N PRO A 73 -14.83 -8.98 -2.03
CA PRO A 73 -15.60 -8.57 -0.85
C PRO A 73 -14.99 -9.08 0.45
N GLU A 74 -14.63 -10.37 0.49
CA GLU A 74 -13.99 -10.99 1.65
C GLU A 74 -12.63 -10.35 1.93
N TRP A 75 -11.81 -10.12 0.92
CA TRP A 75 -10.54 -9.41 1.10
C TRP A 75 -10.73 -7.98 1.63
N PHE A 76 -11.76 -7.26 1.16
CA PHE A 76 -11.99 -5.86 1.54
C PHE A 76 -12.47 -5.71 2.98
N GLU A 77 -13.38 -6.58 3.44
CA GLU A 77 -13.83 -6.62 4.85
C GLU A 77 -12.67 -6.86 5.82
N ASN A 78 -11.65 -7.52 5.33
CA ASN A 78 -10.50 -8.01 6.05
C ASN A 78 -9.24 -7.13 5.86
N PHE A 79 -9.33 -6.11 5.01
CA PHE A 79 -8.20 -5.28 4.66
C PHE A 79 -7.66 -4.51 5.88
N GLY A 80 -6.37 -4.66 6.18
CA GLY A 80 -5.71 -3.99 7.30
C GLY A 80 -5.76 -4.75 8.64
N GLN A 81 -6.45 -5.89 8.71
CA GLN A 81 -6.35 -6.78 9.86
C GLN A 81 -4.99 -7.51 9.87
N PRO A 82 -4.41 -7.82 11.05
CA PRO A 82 -3.18 -8.57 11.14
C PRO A 82 -3.26 -9.96 10.48
N ALA A 83 -2.23 -10.36 9.73
CA ALA A 83 -2.13 -11.66 9.05
C ALA A 83 -2.39 -12.89 9.94
N HIS A 84 -2.20 -12.81 11.26
CA HIS A 84 -2.47 -13.90 12.20
C HIS A 84 -3.96 -14.09 12.53
N LEU A 85 -4.81 -13.12 12.20
CA LEU A 85 -6.27 -13.23 12.28
C LEU A 85 -6.86 -13.94 11.05
N PHE A 86 -6.02 -14.24 10.05
CA PHE A 86 -6.39 -14.86 8.78
C PHE A 86 -6.01 -16.32 8.64
N ASP A 87 -5.56 -16.98 9.71
CA ASP A 87 -5.50 -18.43 9.66
C ASP A 87 -6.95 -18.96 9.65
N PRO A 88 -7.44 -19.58 8.55
CA PRO A 88 -8.80 -20.11 8.49
C PRO A 88 -9.05 -21.22 9.53
N ALA A 89 -7.99 -21.78 10.14
CA ALA A 89 -8.08 -22.71 11.26
C ALA A 89 -8.13 -22.03 12.63
N VAL A 90 -7.80 -20.74 12.74
CA VAL A 90 -7.81 -19.97 14.00
C VAL A 90 -8.96 -18.97 13.94
N ARG A 91 -10.14 -19.43 14.36
CA ARG A 91 -11.25 -18.52 14.68
C ARG A 91 -10.96 -17.91 16.05
N LEU A 92 -10.62 -16.63 16.11
CA LEU A 92 -10.60 -15.94 17.40
C LEU A 92 -12.03 -15.89 17.97
N PRO A 93 -12.20 -16.06 19.29
CA PRO A 93 -13.49 -15.86 19.93
C PRO A 93 -13.91 -14.38 19.82
N ASP A 94 -15.21 -14.13 19.67
CA ASP A 94 -15.82 -12.80 19.44
C ASP A 94 -15.44 -11.72 20.49
N SER A 95 -14.78 -12.10 21.59
CA SER A 95 -14.35 -11.21 22.67
C SER A 95 -13.00 -10.51 22.46
N GLU A 96 -12.26 -10.81 21.38
CA GLU A 96 -10.93 -10.19 21.10
C GLU A 96 -10.90 -9.32 19.84
N LEU A 97 -12.07 -8.97 19.27
CA LEU A 97 -12.14 -7.85 18.35
C LEU A 97 -11.67 -6.61 19.11
N LEU A 98 -10.49 -6.10 18.74
CA LEU A 98 -9.92 -4.86 19.23
C LEU A 98 -11.03 -3.80 19.31
N ASP A 99 -11.35 -3.40 20.53
CA ASP A 99 -12.26 -2.30 20.79
C ASP A 99 -11.68 -1.05 20.12
N PRO A 100 -12.32 -0.51 19.08
CA PRO A 100 -11.81 0.67 18.38
C PRO A 100 -11.79 1.92 19.27
N ASP A 101 -12.41 1.87 20.47
CA ASP A 101 -12.47 2.94 21.46
C ASP A 101 -11.65 2.66 22.73
N ALA A 102 -10.78 1.64 22.76
CA ALA A 102 -9.87 1.40 23.89
C ALA A 102 -8.67 2.36 23.88
N ALA A 103 -8.95 3.62 24.25
CA ALA A 103 -8.07 4.75 24.64
C ALA A 103 -7.14 5.38 23.59
#